data_AF-A0A520NDS5-F1
#
_entry.id   AF-A0A520NDS5-F1
#
_cell.length_a   1.000
_cell.length_b   1.000
_cell.length_c   1.000
_cell.angle_alpha   90.00
_cell.angle_beta   90.00
_cell.angle_gamma   90.00
#
_symmetry.space_group_name_H-M   'P 1'
#
loop_
_entity.id
_entity.type
_entity.pdbx_description
1 polymer ?
#
loop_
_entity_poly.entity_id
_entity_poly.type
_entity_poly.pdbx_seq_one_letter_code
_entity_poly.pdbx_strand_id
1 'polypeptide(L)' 'MPHPDNPARQMALISMAFNLGGPRLASFRRMRAAIHDDNWMQAAGEARHSCWAKQVGRRSTEIAGILASGVTPDA' A
#
# COMPACT_ATOMS: atom_id res chain seq x y z
N MET A 1 2.59 -12.36 -6.84
CA MET A 1 3.77 -12.00 -6.02
C MET A 1 3.98 -10.50 -6.13
N PRO A 2 4.56 -9.78 -5.14
CA PRO A 2 4.99 -8.40 -5.40
C PRO A 2 5.98 -8.41 -6.58
N HIS A 3 5.75 -7.56 -7.56
CA HIS A 3 6.67 -7.37 -8.67
C HIS A 3 8.02 -6.91 -8.11
N PRO A 4 9.12 -7.64 -8.35
CA PRO A 4 10.42 -7.42 -7.70
C PRO A 4 11.10 -6.10 -8.10
N ASP A 5 10.56 -5.36 -9.08
CA ASP A 5 11.28 -4.29 -9.75
C ASP A 5 11.10 -2.90 -9.10
N ASN A 6 10.27 -2.77 -8.05
CA ASN A 6 10.05 -1.49 -7.38
C ASN A 6 10.25 -1.56 -5.84
N PRO A 7 11.43 -1.17 -5.33
CA PRO A 7 11.73 -1.22 -3.90
C PRO A 7 10.87 -0.26 -3.07
N ALA A 8 10.43 0.86 -3.64
CA ALA A 8 9.57 1.83 -2.95
C ALA A 8 8.19 1.23 -2.65
N ARG A 9 7.59 0.52 -3.62
CA ARG A 9 6.30 -0.19 -3.41
C ARG A 9 6.44 -1.30 -2.38
N GLN A 10 7.55 -2.03 -2.39
CA GLN A 10 7.82 -3.05 -1.36
C GLN A 10 7.91 -2.43 0.03
N MET A 11 8.64 -1.32 0.18
CA MET A 11 8.70 -0.59 1.46
C MET A 11 7.32 -0.13 1.93
N ALA A 12 6.46 0.36 1.02
CA ALA A 12 5.10 0.74 1.34
C ALA A 12 4.27 -0.44 1.87
N LEU A 13 4.33 -1.61 1.20
CA LEU A 13 3.65 -2.82 1.64
C LEU A 13 4.17 -3.37 2.96
N ILE A 14 5.50 -3.32 3.17
CA ILE A 14 6.14 -3.69 4.43
C ILE A 14 5.66 -2.76 5.55
N SER A 15 5.61 -1.44 5.32
CA SER A 15 5.11 -0.49 6.30
C SER A 15 3.64 -0.74 6.65
N MET A 16 2.80 -1.09 5.67
CA MET A 16 1.41 -1.52 5.94
C MET A 16 1.38 -2.79 6.79
N ALA A 17 2.21 -3.80 6.47
CA ALA A 17 2.29 -5.04 7.21
C ALA A 17 2.70 -4.83 8.68
N PHE A 18 3.68 -3.96 8.94
CA PHE A 18 4.11 -3.60 10.29
C PHE A 18 3.00 -2.91 11.10
N ASN A 19 2.25 -1.99 10.48
CA ASN A 19 1.19 -1.26 11.19
C ASN A 19 -0.07 -2.11 11.43
N LEU A 20 -0.42 -3.01 10.49
CA LEU A 20 -1.66 -3.78 10.52
C LEU A 20 -1.54 -5.16 11.17
N GLY A 21 -0.37 -5.79 10.99
CA GLY A 21 -0.18 -7.22 11.12
C GLY A 21 -0.68 -8.00 9.90
N GLY A 22 -0.09 -9.19 9.69
CA GLY A 22 -0.40 -10.08 8.56
C GLY A 22 -1.90 -10.40 8.35
N PRO A 23 -2.67 -10.73 9.39
CA PRO A 23 -4.10 -11.07 9.25
C PRO A 23 -4.95 -9.91 8.73
N ARG A 24 -4.69 -8.69 9.19
CA ARG A 24 -5.43 -7.51 8.73
C ARG A 24 -4.97 -7.06 7.35
N LEU A 25 -3.70 -7.21 7.01
CA LEU A 25 -3.24 -6.95 5.63
C LEU A 25 -3.88 -7.93 4.63
N ALA A 26 -4.07 -9.19 5.02
CA ALA A 26 -4.71 -10.20 4.17
C ALA A 26 -6.18 -9.88 3.84
N SER A 27 -6.87 -9.07 4.66
CA SER A 27 -8.26 -8.67 4.42
C SER A 27 -8.41 -7.60 3.34
N PHE A 28 -7.32 -6.95 2.89
CA PHE A 28 -7.30 -6.00 1.78
C PHE A 28 -7.38 -6.73 0.42
N ARG A 29 -8.44 -7.51 0.22
CA ARG A 29 -8.62 -8.39 -0.96
C ARG A 29 -8.58 -7.60 -2.27
N ARG A 30 -9.25 -6.44 -2.33
CA ARG A 30 -9.30 -5.57 -3.50
C ARG A 30 -7.94 -4.96 -3.83
N MET A 31 -7.24 -4.44 -2.82
CA MET A 31 -5.88 -3.94 -2.98
C MET A 31 -4.93 -5.02 -3.51
N ARG A 32 -5.02 -6.24 -2.95
CA ARG A 32 -4.18 -7.37 -3.39
C ARG A 32 -4.49 -7.81 -4.83
N ALA A 33 -5.76 -7.79 -5.23
CA ALA A 33 -6.16 -8.05 -6.61
C ALA A 33 -5.61 -6.97 -7.54
N ALA A 34 -5.72 -5.69 -7.17
CA ALA A 34 -5.18 -4.56 -7.92
C ALA A 34 -3.65 -4.65 -8.07
N ILE A 35 -2.92 -5.03 -7.02
CA ILE A 35 -1.47 -5.27 -7.07
C ILE A 35 -1.11 -6.39 -8.04
N HIS A 36 -1.92 -7.46 -8.09
CA HIS A 36 -1.69 -8.58 -9.01
C HIS A 36 -1.96 -8.20 -10.47
N ASP A 37 -2.82 -7.22 -10.71
CA ASP A 37 -3.15 -6.68 -12.02
C ASP A 37 -2.24 -5.50 -12.44
N ASP A 38 -1.17 -5.23 -11.67
CA ASP A 38 -0.33 -4.03 -11.83
C ASP A 38 -1.12 -2.70 -11.78
N ASN A 39 -2.34 -2.73 -11.22
CA ASN A 39 -3.21 -1.57 -11.08
C ASN A 39 -2.89 -0.79 -9.80
N TRP A 40 -1.72 -0.15 -9.80
CA TRP A 40 -1.17 0.56 -8.65
C TRP A 40 -2.02 1.76 -8.21
N MET A 41 -2.70 2.42 -9.15
CA MET A 41 -3.65 3.50 -8.84
C MET A 41 -4.84 3.00 -8.03
N GLN A 42 -5.40 1.85 -8.40
CA GLN A 42 -6.48 1.23 -7.63
C GLN A 42 -5.97 0.73 -6.28
N ALA A 43 -4.79 0.12 -6.22
CA ALA A 43 -4.19 -0.32 -4.96
C ALA A 43 -4.00 0.84 -3.96
N ALA A 44 -3.51 1.99 -4.44
CA ALA A 44 -3.38 3.21 -3.65
C ALA A 44 -4.73 3.73 -3.15
N GLY A 45 -5.76 3.73 -4.01
CA GLY A 45 -7.12 4.11 -3.62
C GLY A 45 -7.69 3.22 -2.51
N GLU A 46 -7.56 1.90 -2.67
CA GLU A 46 -8.00 0.92 -1.66
C GLU A 46 -7.25 1.09 -0.33
N ALA A 47 -5.94 1.38 -0.36
CA ALA A 47 -5.16 1.69 0.84
C ALA A 47 -5.65 2.98 1.52
N ARG A 48 -5.86 4.06 0.74
CA ARG A 48 -6.26 5.39 1.22
C ARG A 48 -7.69 5.46 1.78
N HIS A 49 -8.61 4.70 1.22
CA HIS A 49 -10.03 4.70 1.64
C HIS A 49 -10.37 3.63 2.69
N SER A 50 -9.35 2.98 3.27
CA SER A 50 -9.53 1.93 4.25
C SER A 50 -9.73 2.44 5.69
N CYS A 51 -10.23 1.59 6.58
CA CYS A 51 -10.26 1.87 8.01
C CYS A 51 -8.84 2.11 8.58
N TRP A 52 -7.85 1.41 8.05
CA TRP A 52 -6.45 1.62 8.39
C TRP A 52 -5.99 3.05 8.12
N ALA A 53 -6.42 3.66 7.02
CA ALA A 53 -6.08 5.05 6.73
C ALA A 53 -6.55 6.03 7.81
N LYS A 54 -7.71 5.75 8.41
CA LYS A 54 -8.22 6.52 9.55
C LYS A 54 -7.39 6.32 10.82
N GLN A 55 -6.81 5.12 11.01
CA GLN A 55 -6.00 4.79 12.18
C GLN A 55 -4.61 5.42 12.13
N VAL A 56 -3.95 5.39 10.96
CA VAL A 56 -2.57 5.90 10.80
C VAL A 56 -2.53 7.36 10.31
N GLY A 57 -3.67 7.90 9.85
CA GLY A 57 -3.80 9.30 9.45
C GLY A 57 -2.94 9.64 8.23
N ARG A 58 -2.13 10.71 8.33
CA ARG A 58 -1.37 11.29 7.22
C ARG A 58 -0.46 10.27 6.51
N ARG A 59 0.18 9.37 7.27
CA ARG A 59 1.10 8.35 6.74
C ARG A 59 0.43 7.41 5.74
N SER A 60 -0.88 7.18 5.87
CA SER A 60 -1.61 6.37 4.91
C SER A 60 -1.68 7.02 3.53
N THR A 61 -1.74 8.36 3.47
CA THR A 61 -1.74 9.11 2.21
C THR A 61 -0.37 9.05 1.55
N GLU A 62 0.70 9.12 2.34
CA GLU A 62 2.08 8.98 1.86
C GLU A 62 2.32 7.58 1.29
N ILE A 63 1.95 6.53 2.04
CA ILE A 63 2.08 5.14 1.59
C ILE A 63 1.26 4.88 0.33
N ALA A 64 0.02 5.39 0.26
CA ALA A 64 -0.80 5.30 -0.96
C ALA A 64 -0.14 6.04 -2.13
N GLY A 65 0.46 7.21 -1.89
CA GLY A 65 1.24 7.94 -2.88
C GLY A 65 2.40 7.11 -3.42
N ILE A 66 3.18 6.46 -2.54
CA ILE A 66 4.30 5.59 -2.91
C ILE A 66 3.81 4.36 -3.70
N LEU A 67 2.67 3.77 -3.33
CA LEU A 67 2.09 2.66 -4.08
C LEU A 67 1.76 3.08 -5.51
N ALA A 68 1.11 4.25 -5.68
CA ALA A 68 0.74 4.79 -6.99
C ALA A 68 1.96 5.17 -7.83
N SER A 69 2.86 6.00 -7.29
CA SER A 69 4.01 6.55 -8.03
C SER A 69 5.15 5.53 -8.19
N GLY A 70 5.29 4.61 -7.23
CA GLY A 70 6.46 3.75 -7.13
C GLY A 70 7.74 4.48 -6.75
N VAL A 71 7.64 5.66 -6.13
CA VAL A 71 8.79 6.47 -5.70
C VAL A 71 8.59 6.87 -4.25
N THR A 72 9.62 6.71 -3.41
CA THR A 72 9.63 7.24 -2.05
C THR A 72 9.79 8.76 -2.13
N PRO A 73 8.97 9.56 -1.42
CA PRO A 73 9.29 10.97 -1.26
C PRO A 73 10.66 11.07 -0.58
N ASP A 74 11.61 11.73 -1.23
CA ASP A 74 12.94 12.00 -0.69
C ASP A 74 12.77 12.81 0.60
N ALA A 75 13.42 12.36 1.67
CA ALA A 75 13.27 12.89 3.02
C ALA A 75 13.92 14.26 3.20
#